data_AF-A0AAN4ZFY7-F1
#
_entry.id   AF-A0AAN4ZFY7-F1
#
_cell.length_a   1.000
_cell.length_b   1.000
_cell.length_c   1.000
_cell.angle_alpha   90.00
_cell.angle_beta   90.00
_cell.angle_gamma   90.00
#
_symmetry.space_group_name_H-M   'P 1'
#
loop_
_entity.id
_entity.type
_entity.pdbx_description
1 polymer ?
#
loop_
_entity_poly.entity_id
_entity_poly.type
_entity_poly.pdbx_seq_one_letter_code
_entity_poly.pdbx_strand_id
1 'polypeptide(L)'
;VIYTIVFHLRKSWFEGVFKEALYSLYFCILWHDVFTVILNAIPLWKRVTAATPCDIYFDRWLCILRLIITVAYPAFPCIHATITVQRIVSTYSGNKMMHHLIAQACLVFTVRKTNVYIS
;
A
#
# COMPACT_ATOMS: atom_id res chain seq x y z
N VAL A 1 -24.44 -27.89 14.76
CA VAL A 1 -25.16 -26.59 14.82
C VAL A 1 -24.25 -25.44 15.24
N ILE A 2 -23.63 -25.48 16.44
CA ILE A 2 -22.69 -24.43 16.90
C ILE A 2 -21.53 -24.22 15.92
N TYR A 3 -20.94 -25.31 15.42
CA TYR A 3 -19.84 -25.25 14.46
C TYR A 3 -20.23 -24.54 13.16
N THR A 4 -21.46 -24.75 12.68
CA THR A 4 -22.00 -24.16 11.45
C THR A 4 -22.26 -22.66 11.60
N ILE A 5 -22.78 -22.23 12.76
CA ILE A 5 -23.04 -20.83 13.09
C ILE A 5 -21.73 -20.04 13.22
N VAL A 6 -20.75 -20.59 13.95
CA VAL A 6 -19.42 -19.98 14.09
C VAL A 6 -18.71 -19.86 12.74
N PHE A 7 -18.81 -20.88 11.89
CA PHE A 7 -18.22 -20.86 10.56
C PHE A 7 -18.88 -19.80 9.65
N HIS A 8 -20.21 -19.68 9.66
CA HIS A 8 -20.92 -18.67 8.88
C HIS A 8 -20.68 -17.24 9.35
N LEU A 9 -20.70 -17.00 10.67
CA LEU A 9 -20.43 -15.69 11.24
C LEU A 9 -19.00 -15.23 10.92
N ARG A 10 -18.02 -16.14 11.06
CA ARG A 10 -16.62 -15.85 10.72
C ARG A 10 -16.45 -15.49 9.25
N LYS A 11 -17.15 -16.19 8.34
CA LYS A 11 -17.10 -15.92 6.90
C LYS A 11 -17.67 -14.54 6.55
N SER A 12 -18.85 -14.19 7.08
CA SER A 12 -19.48 -12.90 6.78
C SER A 12 -18.74 -11.70 7.39
N TRP A 13 -18.19 -11.86 8.59
CA TRP A 13 -17.40 -10.80 9.24
C TRP A 13 -16.10 -10.53 8.48
N PHE A 14 -15.44 -11.59 8.01
CA PHE A 14 -14.23 -11.45 7.20
C PHE A 14 -14.53 -10.79 5.85
N GLU A 15 -15.65 -11.11 5.21
CA GLU A 15 -16.08 -10.47 3.95
C GLU A 15 -16.36 -8.97 4.11
N GLY A 16 -17.00 -8.56 5.21
CA GLY A 16 -17.28 -7.15 5.50
C GLY A 16 -16.01 -6.35 5.76
N VAL A 17 -15.18 -6.77 6.72
CA VAL A 17 -13.93 -6.08 7.07
C VAL A 17 -12.96 -6.03 5.88
N PHE A 18 -12.94 -7.08 5.06
CA PHE A 18 -12.12 -7.13 3.85
C PHE A 18 -12.55 -6.10 2.80
N LYS A 19 -13.86 -5.96 2.57
CA LYS A 19 -14.40 -4.99 1.61
C LYS A 19 -14.02 -3.56 2.00
N GLU A 20 -14.18 -3.22 3.27
CA GLU A 20 -13.81 -1.90 3.80
C GLU A 20 -12.29 -1.66 3.72
N ALA A 21 -11.47 -2.65 4.07
CA ALA A 21 -10.02 -2.55 3.95
C ALA A 21 -9.55 -2.34 2.50
N LEU A 22 -10.21 -3.02 1.55
CA LEU A 22 -9.90 -2.90 0.14
C LEU A 22 -10.29 -1.52 -0.39
N TYR A 23 -11.49 -1.00 -0.07
CA TYR A 23 -11.86 0.37 -0.44
C TYR A 23 -10.93 1.42 0.15
N SER A 24 -10.57 1.28 1.43
CA SER A 24 -9.61 2.17 2.09
C SER A 24 -8.25 2.14 1.40
N LEU A 25 -7.77 0.97 1.01
CA LEU A 25 -6.51 0.83 0.28
C LEU A 25 -6.56 1.50 -1.11
N TYR A 26 -7.64 1.27 -1.88
CA TYR A 26 -7.83 1.91 -3.19
C TYR A 26 -7.93 3.43 -3.07
N PHE A 27 -8.62 3.93 -2.04
CA PHE A 27 -8.70 5.36 -1.75
C PHE A 27 -7.32 5.95 -1.45
N CYS A 28 -6.52 5.26 -0.64
CA CYS A 28 -5.14 5.67 -0.33
C CYS A 28 -4.23 5.66 -1.58
N ILE A 29 -4.33 4.65 -2.44
CA ILE A 29 -3.57 4.57 -3.69
C ILE A 29 -3.95 5.74 -4.61
N LEU A 30 -5.25 5.98 -4.80
CA LEU A 30 -5.73 7.05 -5.65
C LEU A 30 -5.25 8.42 -5.17
N TRP A 31 -5.33 8.69 -3.86
CA TRP A 31 -4.79 9.92 -3.29
C TRP A 31 -3.28 10.03 -3.45
N HIS A 32 -2.55 8.95 -3.21
CA HIS A 32 -1.11 8.90 -3.39
C HIS A 32 -0.70 9.23 -4.83
N ASP A 33 -1.38 8.65 -5.82
CA ASP A 33 -1.14 8.92 -7.23
C ASP A 33 -1.41 10.40 -7.56
N VAL A 34 -2.53 10.96 -7.08
CA VAL A 34 -2.86 12.38 -7.25
C VAL A 34 -1.77 13.28 -6.67
N PHE A 35 -1.32 13.03 -5.44
CA PHE A 35 -0.23 13.79 -4.83
C PHE A 35 1.09 13.66 -5.60
N THR A 36 1.39 12.45 -6.08
CA THR A 36 2.59 12.20 -6.89
C THR A 36 2.58 13.00 -8.19
N VAL A 37 1.43 13.06 -8.88
CA VAL A 37 1.27 13.86 -10.10
C VAL A 37 1.46 15.35 -9.80
N ILE A 38 0.80 15.86 -8.76
CA ILE A 38 0.91 17.28 -8.36
C ILE A 38 2.38 17.63 -8.04
N LEU A 39 3.06 16.80 -7.24
CA LEU A 39 4.45 17.05 -6.85
C LEU A 39 5.45 16.93 -8.00
N ASN A 40 5.14 16.15 -9.04
CA ASN A 40 5.95 16.11 -10.26
C ASN A 40 5.60 17.28 -11.22
N ALA A 41 4.37 17.79 -11.19
CA ALA A 41 3.93 18.91 -12.01
C ALA A 41 4.55 20.25 -11.56
N ILE A 42 4.66 20.50 -10.25
CA ILE A 42 5.26 21.73 -9.70
C ILE A 42 6.66 22.02 -10.25
N PRO A 43 7.64 21.08 -10.21
CA PRO A 43 8.97 21.36 -10.71
C PRO A 43 9.01 21.47 -12.24
N LEU A 44 8.14 20.75 -12.95
CA LEU A 44 8.01 20.88 -14.41
C LEU A 44 7.49 22.27 -14.77
N TRP A 45 6.46 22.76 -14.07
CA TRP A 45 5.91 24.09 -14.25
C TRP A 45 6.98 25.17 -14.06
N LYS A 46 7.74 25.08 -12.96
CA LYS A 46 8.84 26.01 -12.67
C LYS A 46 9.88 26.03 -13.78
N ARG A 47 10.22 24.87 -14.36
CA ARG A 47 11.14 24.77 -15.51
C ARG A 47 10.57 25.44 -16.78
N VAL A 48 9.28 25.26 -17.05
CA VAL A 48 8.63 25.84 -18.24
C VAL A 48 8.48 27.37 -18.11
N THR A 49 8.27 27.87 -16.89
CA THR A 49 8.12 29.32 -16.64
C THR A 49 9.45 30.07 -16.47
N ALA A 50 10.58 29.36 -16.31
CA ALA A 50 11.87 29.99 -16.09
C ALA A 50 12.41 30.59 -17.40
N ALA A 51 12.61 31.91 -17.42
CA ALA A 51 13.21 32.60 -18.56
C ALA A 51 14.73 32.39 -18.67
N THR A 52 15.39 32.12 -17.53
CA THR A 52 16.82 31.84 -17.46
C THR A 52 17.10 30.61 -16.59
N PRO A 53 18.17 29.84 -16.87
CA PRO A 53 18.49 28.64 -16.10
C PRO A 53 18.96 28.92 -14.66
N CYS A 54 19.32 30.16 -14.34
CA CYS A 54 19.84 30.54 -13.02
C CYS A 54 18.73 30.80 -11.96
N ASP A 55 17.47 30.97 -12.37
CA ASP A 55 16.35 31.27 -11.47
C ASP A 55 15.62 30.03 -10.94
N ILE A 56 16.10 28.82 -11.28
CA ILE A 56 15.45 27.57 -10.87
C ILE A 56 15.86 27.22 -9.44
N TYR A 57 15.25 27.88 -8.46
CA TYR A 57 15.34 27.51 -7.05
C TYR A 57 14.23 26.50 -6.69
N PHE A 58 14.62 25.32 -6.23
CA PHE A 58 13.68 24.30 -5.76
C PHE A 58 13.57 24.32 -4.24
N ASP A 59 12.35 24.44 -3.72
CA ASP A 59 12.11 24.34 -2.29
C ASP A 59 12.49 22.96 -1.76
N ARG A 60 13.41 22.95 -0.79
CA ARG A 60 13.89 21.74 -0.11
C ARG A 60 12.76 20.90 0.47
N TRP A 61 11.70 21.57 0.96
CA TRP A 61 10.52 20.91 1.52
C TRP A 61 9.77 20.03 0.51
N LEU A 62 9.56 20.53 -0.71
CA LEU A 62 8.89 19.78 -1.78
C LEU A 62 9.71 18.55 -2.21
N CYS A 63 11.04 18.65 -2.17
CA CYS A 63 11.93 17.53 -2.45
C CYS A 63 11.82 16.42 -1.38
N ILE A 64 11.82 16.78 -0.10
CA ILE A 64 11.64 15.84 1.01
C ILE A 64 10.27 15.16 0.93
N LEU A 65 9.21 15.93 0.68
CA LEU A 65 7.85 15.41 0.57
C LEU A 65 7.74 14.39 -0.59
N ARG A 66 8.36 14.69 -1.74
CA ARG A 66 8.42 13.77 -2.88
C ARG A 66 9.13 12.46 -2.53
N LEU A 67 10.23 12.53 -1.76
CA LEU A 67 10.97 11.35 -1.33
C LEU A 67 10.11 10.45 -0.43
N ILE A 68 9.43 11.04 0.57
CA ILE A 68 8.54 10.31 1.48
C ILE A 68 7.43 9.59 0.72
N ILE A 69 6.76 10.29 -0.20
CA ILE A 69 5.67 9.72 -1.01
C ILE A 69 6.21 8.59 -1.91
N THR A 70 7.36 8.78 -2.55
CA THR A 70 7.95 7.74 -3.41
C THR A 70 8.33 6.48 -2.61
N VAL A 71 8.84 6.64 -1.39
CA VAL A 71 9.18 5.52 -0.50
C VAL A 71 7.94 4.81 0.04
N ALA A 72 6.83 5.52 0.22
CA ALA A 72 5.56 4.93 0.64
C ALA A 72 4.87 4.10 -0.46
N TYR A 73 5.11 4.43 -1.74
CA TYR A 73 4.49 3.74 -2.88
C TYR A 73 4.64 2.21 -2.87
N PRO A 74 5.84 1.61 -2.70
CA PRO A 74 6.00 0.16 -2.69
C PRO A 74 5.27 -0.56 -1.56
N ALA A 75 4.89 0.14 -0.48
CA ALA A 75 4.14 -0.46 0.62
C ALA A 75 2.72 -0.84 0.20
N PHE A 76 2.06 -0.03 -0.65
CA PHE A 76 0.67 -0.27 -1.06
C PHE A 76 0.49 -1.56 -1.89
N PRO A 77 1.30 -1.85 -2.93
CA PRO A 77 1.24 -3.12 -3.65
C PRO A 77 1.58 -4.32 -2.77
N CYS A 78 2.51 -4.18 -1.82
CA CYS A 78 2.86 -5.25 -0.89
C CYS A 78 1.69 -5.59 0.06
N ILE A 79 1.01 -4.57 0.58
CA ILE A 79 -0.20 -4.75 1.38
C ILE A 79 -1.30 -5.39 0.54
N HIS A 80 -1.54 -4.91 -0.69
CA HIS A 80 -2.54 -5.48 -1.60
C HIS A 80 -2.25 -6.95 -1.93
N ALA A 81 -1.00 -7.28 -2.24
CA ALA A 81 -0.57 -8.65 -2.52
C ALA A 81 -0.75 -9.56 -1.31
N THR A 82 -0.37 -9.09 -0.11
CA THR A 82 -0.56 -9.82 1.14
C THR A 82 -2.02 -10.15 1.39
N ILE A 83 -2.89 -9.15 1.26
CA ILE A 83 -4.35 -9.30 1.42
C ILE A 83 -4.93 -10.28 0.39
N THR A 84 -4.47 -10.20 -0.86
CA THR A 84 -4.90 -11.10 -1.94
C THR A 84 -4.46 -12.55 -1.69
N VAL A 85 -3.20 -12.77 -1.31
CA VAL A 85 -2.67 -14.10 -0.99
C VAL A 85 -3.43 -14.69 0.21
N GLN A 86 -3.67 -13.89 1.25
CA GLN A 86 -4.43 -14.32 2.41
C GLN A 86 -5.85 -14.74 2.04
N ARG A 87 -6.50 -14.06 1.09
CA ARG A 87 -7.82 -14.42 0.56
C ARG A 87 -7.80 -15.74 -0.21
N ILE A 88 -6.85 -15.89 -1.15
CA ILE A 88 -6.69 -17.13 -1.93
C ILE A 88 -6.54 -18.32 -0.97
N VAL A 89 -5.66 -18.18 0.02
CA VAL A 89 -5.39 -19.24 0.99
C VAL A 89 -6.63 -19.54 1.83
N SER A 90 -7.36 -18.54 2.30
CA SER A 90 -8.62 -18.76 3.06
C SER A 90 -9.74 -19.41 2.24
N THR A 91 -9.69 -19.26 0.92
CA THR A 91 -10.70 -19.84 0.03
C THR A 91 -10.37 -21.29 -0.32
N TYR A 92 -9.09 -21.62 -0.48
CA TYR A 92 -8.65 -22.95 -0.93
C TYR A 92 -8.12 -23.86 0.18
N SER A 93 -7.71 -23.32 1.34
CA SER A 93 -7.07 -24.09 2.41
C SER A 93 -8.00 -24.20 3.62
N GLY A 94 -8.53 -25.40 3.88
CA GLY A 94 -9.13 -25.74 5.17
C GLY A 94 -8.08 -25.98 6.27
N ASN A 95 -6.79 -25.81 5.97
CA ASN A 95 -5.70 -26.19 6.87
C ASN A 95 -5.18 -24.97 7.67
N LYS A 96 -5.41 -24.99 8.98
CA LYS A 96 -4.99 -23.94 9.94
C LYS A 96 -3.49 -23.67 9.93
N MET A 97 -2.65 -24.65 9.56
CA MET A 97 -1.19 -24.51 9.53
C MET A 97 -0.71 -23.60 8.39
N MET A 98 -1.37 -23.65 7.21
CA MET A 98 -1.02 -22.78 6.08
C MET A 98 -1.26 -21.30 6.38
N HIS A 99 -2.36 -21.00 7.07
CA HIS A 99 -2.69 -19.63 7.46
C HIS A 99 -1.61 -18.97 8.31
N HIS A 100 -1.02 -19.73 9.24
CA HIS A 100 0.01 -19.19 10.12
C HIS A 100 1.33 -18.95 9.39
N LEU A 101 1.76 -19.90 8.54
CA LEU A 101 2.97 -19.77 7.72
C LEU A 101 2.90 -18.57 6.76
N ILE A 102 1.75 -18.33 6.14
CA ILE A 102 1.59 -17.25 5.17
C ILE A 102 1.54 -15.88 5.84
N ALA A 103 0.89 -15.79 7.01
CA ALA A 103 0.93 -14.56 7.81
C ALA A 103 2.37 -14.20 8.23
N GLN A 104 3.17 -15.20 8.64
CA GLN A 104 4.58 -15.00 8.96
C GLN A 104 5.40 -14.60 7.73
N ALA A 105 5.20 -15.26 6.59
CA ALA A 105 5.91 -14.93 5.34
C ALA A 105 5.62 -13.49 4.87
N CYS A 106 4.36 -13.04 4.96
CA CYS A 106 3.99 -11.68 4.58
C CYS A 106 4.58 -10.62 5.51
N LEU A 107 4.62 -10.89 6.82
CA LEU A 107 5.29 -10.02 7.81
C LEU A 107 6.80 -9.89 7.50
N VAL A 108 7.48 -11.01 7.25
CA VAL A 108 8.91 -11.00 6.92
C VAL A 108 9.17 -10.25 5.61
N PHE A 109 8.35 -10.45 4.58
CA PHE A 109 8.49 -9.72 3.31
C PHE A 109 8.28 -8.22 3.47
N THR A 110 7.30 -7.82 4.28
CA THR A 110 7.00 -6.40 4.53
C THR A 110 8.16 -5.73 5.25
N VAL A 111 8.68 -6.36 6.32
CA VAL A 111 9.81 -5.83 7.11
C VAL A 111 11.11 -5.76 6.30
N ARG A 112 11.41 -6.81 5.50
CA ARG A 112 12.64 -6.87 4.71
C ARG A 112 12.65 -5.82 3.60
N LYS A 113 11.51 -5.54 2.97
CA LYS A 113 11.43 -4.46 1.99
C LYS A 113 11.58 -3.09 2.63
N THR A 114 10.96 -2.81 3.78
CA THR A 114 11.14 -1.52 4.46
C THR A 114 12.59 -1.25 4.86
N ASN A 115 13.36 -2.26 5.28
CA ASN A 115 14.78 -2.10 5.61
C ASN A 115 15.66 -1.77 4.38
N VAL A 116 15.33 -2.28 3.19
CA VAL A 116 16.09 -2.00 1.96
C VAL A 116 15.87 -0.57 1.47
N TYR A 117 14.73 0.06 1.79
CA TYR A 117 14.45 1.45 1.39
C TYR A 117 14.97 2.50 2.39
N ILE A 118 15.37 2.09 3.60
CA ILE A 118 15.91 2.97 4.65
C ILE A 118 17.44 3.04 4.62
N SER A 119 18.10 2.05 4.00
CA SER A 119 19.56 1.96 3.89
C SER A 119 20.08 2.51 2.58
#